data_AF-A0A2G8SM07-F1
#
_entry.id   AF-A0A2G8SM07-F1
#
_cell.length_a   1.000
_cell.length_b   1.000
_cell.length_c   1.000
_cell.angle_alpha   90.00
_cell.angle_beta   90.00
_cell.angle_gamma   90.00
#
_symmetry.space_group_name_H-M   'P 1'
#
loop_
_entity.id
_entity.type
_entity.pdbx_description
1 polymer ?
#
loop_
_entity_poly.entity_id
_entity_poly.type
_entity_poly.pdbx_seq_one_letter_code
_entity_poly.pdbx_strand_id
1 'polypeptide(L)'
;MSSSPEPVMSMAKIPDWLLTHPELRKRGLVVHEPSLQPTEWCSEGPVYVVKAINPSRPEADMYELLDRHSDSPTDHTVPHELIRGERPLLVMPYVAGVEFIITNKSSSILAVFDQILEGVEHMHRLHVAHGDIFAPNVVAATEEDARRDARLTVGRVYLIDFETSQQFERGPGVQTAVPLPNTHVVPPLNMKVFDPFSWDVYCLGVTLEVLVQRVFGSKPADKPWIVCRFAGWLKGNELGCTSVCHCRPTVSKARRVLAVVRRFVGVAEFFTAIFTYPISLSFYKIPQYD
;
A
#
# COMPACT_ATOMS: atom_id res chain seq x y z
N MET A 1 14.32 35.01 17.34
CA MET A 1 12.90 34.64 17.51
C MET A 1 12.86 33.15 17.78
N SER A 2 12.48 32.78 19.00
CA SER A 2 12.41 31.37 19.43
C SER A 2 11.13 30.77 18.84
N SER A 3 11.25 29.85 17.89
CA SER A 3 10.13 29.07 17.39
C SER A 3 9.61 28.22 18.56
N SER A 4 8.40 28.53 19.02
CA SER A 4 7.67 27.66 19.95
C SER A 4 7.66 26.24 19.35
N PRO A 5 8.02 25.20 20.13
CA PRO A 5 7.96 23.84 19.63
C PRO A 5 6.51 23.54 19.24
N GLU A 6 6.28 23.17 17.98
CA GLU A 6 4.96 22.76 17.53
C GLU A 6 4.47 21.63 18.44
N PRO A 7 3.25 21.73 18.98
CA PRO A 7 2.72 20.71 19.87
C PRO A 7 2.60 19.40 19.08
N VAL A 8 3.32 18.37 19.54
CA VAL A 8 3.17 17.00 19.04
C VAL A 8 1.70 16.62 19.17
N MET A 9 1.02 16.44 18.03
CA MET A 9 -0.38 16.04 18.02
C MET A 9 -0.53 14.67 18.69
N SER A 10 -1.22 14.64 19.83
CA SER A 10 -1.59 13.39 20.48
C SER A 10 -2.59 12.64 19.59
N MET A 11 -2.24 11.42 19.17
CA MET A 11 -3.15 10.56 18.39
C MET A 11 -4.35 10.05 19.20
N ALA A 12 -4.44 10.36 20.50
CA ALA A 12 -5.52 9.90 21.37
C ALA A 12 -6.76 10.81 21.39
N LYS A 13 -6.68 12.03 20.81
CA LYS A 13 -7.80 12.98 20.79
C LYS A 13 -7.86 13.73 19.47
N ILE A 14 -9.06 13.86 18.91
CA ILE A 14 -9.29 14.76 17.78
C ILE A 14 -9.02 16.21 18.23
N PRO A 15 -8.17 16.96 17.53
CA PRO A 15 -7.95 18.37 17.86
C PRO A 15 -9.22 19.20 17.74
N ASP A 16 -9.49 20.07 18.71
CA ASP A 16 -10.73 20.88 18.75
C ASP A 16 -10.88 21.79 17.51
N TRP A 17 -9.77 22.24 16.92
CA TRP A 17 -9.78 23.03 15.68
C TRP A 17 -10.29 22.23 14.47
N LEU A 18 -10.09 20.91 14.44
CA LEU A 18 -10.56 20.06 13.35
C LEU A 18 -12.08 19.86 13.42
N LEU A 19 -12.63 19.70 14.64
CA LEU A 19 -14.08 19.62 14.90
C LEU A 19 -14.83 20.90 14.50
N THR A 20 -14.11 22.02 14.46
CA THR A 20 -14.65 23.34 14.14
C THR A 20 -14.24 23.83 12.75
N HIS A 21 -13.57 23.00 11.95
CA HIS A 21 -13.00 23.41 10.66
C HIS A 21 -14.10 23.87 9.68
N PRO A 22 -14.01 25.09 9.12
CA PRO A 22 -15.11 25.69 8.36
C PRO A 22 -15.47 24.89 7.10
N GLU A 23 -14.48 24.40 6.35
CA GLU A 23 -14.74 23.61 5.14
C GLU A 23 -15.33 22.24 5.43
N LEU A 24 -14.99 21.60 6.56
CA LEU A 24 -15.60 20.32 6.94
C LEU A 24 -17.06 20.53 7.33
N ARG A 25 -17.34 21.59 8.13
CA ARG A 25 -18.71 21.97 8.52
C ARG A 25 -19.58 22.34 7.34
N LYS A 26 -19.06 23.12 6.40
CA LYS A 26 -19.75 23.51 5.16
C LYS A 26 -20.22 22.30 4.35
N ARG A 27 -19.48 21.19 4.43
CA ARG A 27 -19.77 19.93 3.74
C ARG A 27 -20.58 18.94 4.57
N GLY A 28 -20.92 19.29 5.82
CA GLY A 28 -21.60 18.40 6.75
C GLY A 28 -20.74 17.20 7.20
N LEU A 29 -19.41 17.29 7.08
CA LEU A 29 -18.51 16.22 7.53
C LEU A 29 -18.29 16.32 9.03
N VAL A 30 -18.66 15.26 9.76
CA VAL A 30 -18.50 15.15 11.21
C VAL A 30 -17.35 14.18 11.49
N VAL A 31 -16.33 14.63 12.23
CA VAL A 31 -15.19 13.80 12.62
C VAL A 31 -15.53 13.10 13.94
N HIS A 32 -15.62 11.77 13.91
CA HIS A 32 -16.11 10.96 15.03
C HIS A 32 -14.99 10.40 15.93
N GLU A 33 -13.91 9.89 15.33
CA GLU A 33 -12.84 9.22 16.08
C GLU A 33 -11.44 9.64 15.60
N PRO A 34 -10.45 9.79 16.50
CA PRO A 34 -9.06 9.86 16.10
C PRO A 34 -8.63 8.46 15.63
N SER A 35 -8.25 8.33 14.35
CA SER A 35 -8.13 6.99 13.75
C SER A 35 -6.92 6.20 14.27
N LEU A 36 -7.17 4.93 14.60
CA LEU A 36 -6.38 3.80 14.06
C LEU A 36 -7.28 2.71 13.44
N GLN A 37 -8.55 2.59 13.85
CA GLN A 37 -9.62 1.81 13.19
C GLN A 37 -11.00 2.35 13.63
N PRO A 38 -12.05 2.29 12.79
CA PRO A 38 -13.38 2.74 13.20
C PRO A 38 -14.04 1.75 14.19
N THR A 39 -14.50 2.26 15.34
CA THR A 39 -15.22 1.51 16.38
C THR A 39 -16.65 2.00 16.58
N GLU A 40 -17.41 2.19 15.50
CA GLU A 40 -18.85 1.90 15.47
C GLU A 40 -19.34 1.95 14.02
N TRP A 41 -19.56 0.75 13.47
CA TRP A 41 -19.89 0.55 12.06
C TRP A 41 -21.40 0.75 11.86
N CYS A 42 -21.89 2.00 11.81
CA CYS A 42 -23.24 2.29 11.31
C CYS A 42 -23.51 3.77 11.02
N SER A 43 -23.41 4.14 9.75
CA SER A 43 -24.29 5.12 9.10
C SER A 43 -24.36 4.78 7.60
N GLU A 44 -25.55 4.88 7.01
CA GLU A 44 -25.71 4.78 5.55
C GLU A 44 -24.96 5.96 4.89
N GLY A 45 -24.01 5.69 4.01
CA GLY A 45 -23.31 6.73 3.23
C GLY A 45 -21.80 6.55 3.11
N PRO A 46 -21.12 7.50 2.45
CA PRO A 46 -19.66 7.51 2.33
C PRO A 46 -18.99 7.77 3.68
N VAL A 47 -17.95 7.00 3.97
CA VAL A 47 -17.08 7.21 5.12
C VAL A 47 -15.79 7.85 4.62
N TYR A 48 -15.35 8.93 5.28
CA TYR A 48 -14.15 9.66 4.91
C TYR A 48 -13.08 9.58 6.00
N VAL A 49 -11.83 9.54 5.56
CA VAL A 49 -10.65 9.80 6.40
C VAL A 49 -10.23 11.25 6.17
N VAL A 50 -10.06 12.00 7.25
CA VAL A 50 -9.54 13.37 7.22
C VAL A 50 -8.18 13.37 7.89
N LYS A 51 -7.12 13.56 7.09
CA LYS A 51 -5.74 13.69 7.56
C LYS A 51 -5.36 15.16 7.60
N ALA A 52 -4.90 15.63 8.76
CA ALA A 52 -4.24 16.92 8.85
C ALA A 52 -2.82 16.80 8.29
N ILE A 53 -2.48 17.65 7.34
CA ILE A 53 -1.18 17.62 6.66
C ILE A 53 -0.26 18.64 7.33
N ASN A 54 0.98 18.24 7.60
CA ASN A 54 1.99 19.14 8.10
C ASN A 54 2.46 20.07 6.96
N PRO A 55 2.23 21.40 7.03
CA PRO A 55 2.59 22.32 5.95
C PRO A 55 4.11 22.48 5.77
N SER A 56 4.93 22.02 6.73
CA SER A 56 6.40 21.99 6.59
C SER A 56 6.93 20.76 5.84
N ARG A 57 6.05 19.81 5.51
CA ARG A 57 6.37 18.58 4.76
C ARG A 57 5.84 18.68 3.34
N PRO A 58 6.46 17.98 2.38
CA PRO A 58 6.07 18.05 0.96
C PRO A 58 4.80 17.27 0.63
N GLU A 59 4.09 16.68 1.61
CA GLU A 59 2.97 15.76 1.35
C GLU A 59 1.87 16.39 0.49
N ALA A 60 1.48 17.64 0.76
CA ALA A 60 0.49 18.36 -0.03
C ALA A 60 0.95 18.53 -1.49
N ASP A 61 2.21 18.92 -1.69
CA ASP A 61 2.80 19.06 -3.02
C ASP A 61 2.90 17.72 -3.76
N MET A 62 3.08 16.61 -3.04
CA MET A 62 3.08 15.26 -3.62
C MET A 62 1.69 14.87 -4.12
N TYR A 63 0.63 15.12 -3.35
CA TYR A 63 -0.73 14.90 -3.83
C TYR A 63 -1.05 15.75 -5.07
N GLU A 64 -0.67 17.03 -5.08
CA GLU A 64 -0.85 17.90 -6.25
C GLU A 64 -0.04 17.44 -7.47
N LEU A 65 1.15 16.90 -7.27
CA LEU A 65 1.95 16.29 -8.33
C LEU A 65 1.25 15.06 -8.91
N LEU A 66 0.73 14.17 -8.05
CA LEU A 66 0.06 12.94 -8.47
C LEU A 66 -1.29 13.23 -9.14
N ASP A 67 -2.03 14.23 -8.67
CA ASP A 67 -3.30 14.68 -9.28
C ASP A 67 -3.15 15.08 -10.74
N ARG A 68 -2.02 15.70 -11.11
CA ARG A 68 -1.70 16.05 -12.51
C ARG A 68 -1.57 14.83 -13.43
N HIS A 69 -1.47 13.64 -12.85
CA HIS A 69 -1.34 12.36 -13.54
C HIS A 69 -2.47 11.38 -13.19
N SER A 70 -3.55 11.84 -12.53
CA SER A 70 -4.66 11.00 -12.05
C SER A 70 -5.44 10.27 -13.16
N ASP A 71 -5.40 10.77 -14.40
CA ASP A 71 -5.98 10.08 -15.57
C ASP A 71 -5.20 8.80 -15.96
N SER A 72 -4.02 8.59 -15.40
CA SER A 72 -3.22 7.39 -15.65
C SER A 72 -3.88 6.17 -15.03
N PRO A 73 -4.16 5.10 -15.80
CA PRO A 73 -4.76 3.87 -15.25
C PRO A 73 -3.84 3.17 -14.24
N THR A 74 -2.53 3.47 -14.28
CA THR A 74 -1.53 2.95 -13.35
C THR A 74 -1.28 3.87 -12.15
N ASP A 75 -2.02 4.97 -12.00
CA ASP A 75 -1.99 5.73 -10.76
C ASP A 75 -2.79 4.98 -9.70
N HIS A 76 -2.12 4.62 -8.61
CA HIS A 76 -2.73 3.92 -7.49
C HIS A 76 -2.90 4.83 -6.28
N THR A 77 -2.82 6.15 -6.45
CA THR A 77 -3.17 7.09 -5.38
C THR A 77 -4.64 6.94 -5.01
N VAL A 78 -4.96 6.89 -3.72
CA VAL A 78 -6.36 6.88 -3.28
C VAL A 78 -7.06 8.16 -3.78
N PRO A 79 -8.31 8.08 -4.28
CA PRO A 79 -9.07 9.28 -4.61
C PRO A 79 -9.10 10.22 -3.42
N HIS A 80 -8.79 11.49 -3.61
CA HIS A 80 -8.67 12.41 -2.50
C HIS A 80 -9.08 13.83 -2.90
N GLU A 81 -9.15 14.68 -1.90
CA GLU A 81 -9.32 16.12 -2.07
C GLU A 81 -8.43 16.85 -1.06
N LEU A 82 -7.64 17.79 -1.57
CA LEU A 82 -6.79 18.65 -0.76
C LEU A 82 -7.51 19.97 -0.44
N ILE A 83 -7.89 20.17 0.81
CA ILE A 83 -8.41 21.44 1.32
C ILE A 83 -7.22 22.29 1.75
N ARG A 84 -6.90 23.32 0.95
CA ARG A 84 -5.83 24.27 1.27
C ARG A 84 -6.24 25.22 2.39
N GLY A 85 -5.25 25.65 3.17
CA GLY A 85 -5.40 26.62 4.26
C GLY A 85 -4.11 26.69 5.08
N GLU A 86 -4.17 27.39 6.22
CA GLU A 86 -3.05 27.42 7.18
C GLU A 86 -2.68 26.01 7.69
N ARG A 87 -3.69 25.13 7.79
CA ARG A 87 -3.55 23.72 8.12
C ARG A 87 -4.21 22.90 7.04
N PRO A 88 -3.47 22.51 5.99
CA PRO A 88 -4.05 21.75 4.89
C PRO A 88 -4.65 20.43 5.39
N LEU A 89 -5.79 20.06 4.83
CA LEU A 89 -6.46 18.79 5.11
C LEU A 89 -6.53 17.96 3.85
N LEU A 90 -6.25 16.67 3.99
CA LEU A 90 -6.53 15.67 2.98
C LEU A 90 -7.81 14.93 3.36
N VAL A 91 -8.79 14.94 2.47
CA VAL A 91 -10.04 14.20 2.62
C VAL A 91 -10.07 13.09 1.58
N MET A 92 -10.12 11.84 2.03
CA MET A 92 -10.14 10.66 1.17
C MET A 92 -11.23 9.70 1.65
N PRO A 93 -11.80 8.84 0.78
CA PRO A 93 -12.70 7.79 1.24
C PRO A 93 -11.94 6.84 2.17
N TYR A 94 -12.67 6.26 3.11
CA TYR A 94 -12.18 5.09 3.84
C TYR A 94 -12.02 3.92 2.88
N VAL A 95 -10.89 3.25 2.97
CA VAL A 95 -10.58 2.03 2.21
C VAL A 95 -10.09 0.98 3.18
N ALA A 96 -10.63 -0.23 3.08
CA ALA A 96 -10.21 -1.32 3.94
C ALA A 96 -8.75 -1.75 3.72
N GLY A 97 -8.17 -2.43 4.71
CA GLY A 97 -6.85 -3.05 4.59
C GLY A 97 -6.80 -4.05 3.43
N VAL A 98 -5.66 -4.14 2.76
CA VAL A 98 -5.51 -4.99 1.57
C VAL A 98 -5.77 -6.49 1.83
N GLU A 99 -5.63 -6.96 3.07
CA GLU A 99 -5.95 -8.34 3.46
C GLU A 99 -7.40 -8.75 3.18
N PHE A 100 -8.35 -7.81 3.14
CA PHE A 100 -9.77 -8.12 2.95
C PHE A 100 -10.11 -8.56 1.53
N ILE A 101 -9.23 -8.31 0.55
CA ILE A 101 -9.42 -8.75 -0.85
C ILE A 101 -8.52 -9.94 -1.23
N ILE A 102 -7.66 -10.39 -0.31
CA ILE A 102 -6.73 -11.48 -0.55
C ILE A 102 -7.35 -12.81 -0.08
N THR A 103 -7.34 -13.81 -0.97
CA THR A 103 -7.68 -15.19 -0.61
C THR A 103 -6.42 -15.99 -0.25
N ASN A 104 -6.60 -17.22 0.23
CA ASN A 104 -5.49 -18.14 0.51
C ASN A 104 -4.81 -18.71 -0.76
N LYS A 105 -5.14 -18.22 -1.96
CA LYS A 105 -4.49 -18.62 -3.21
C LYS A 105 -3.25 -17.77 -3.46
N SER A 106 -2.20 -18.41 -3.97
CA SER A 106 -0.97 -17.71 -4.34
C SER A 106 -1.22 -16.73 -5.47
N SER A 107 -2.06 -17.11 -6.43
CA SER A 107 -2.48 -16.24 -7.55
C SER A 107 -3.17 -14.95 -7.08
N SER A 108 -3.92 -15.00 -5.98
CA SER A 108 -4.62 -13.86 -5.38
C SER A 108 -3.65 -12.88 -4.74
N ILE A 109 -2.71 -13.36 -3.90
CA ILE A 109 -1.64 -12.52 -3.32
C ILE A 109 -0.82 -11.87 -4.43
N LEU A 110 -0.41 -12.63 -5.44
CA LEU A 110 0.39 -12.11 -6.55
C LEU A 110 -0.39 -11.12 -7.43
N ALA A 111 -1.73 -11.17 -7.45
CA ALA A 111 -2.55 -10.24 -8.23
C ALA A 111 -2.63 -8.89 -7.56
N VAL A 112 -2.86 -8.90 -6.24
CA VAL A 112 -2.78 -7.70 -5.41
C VAL A 112 -1.38 -7.09 -5.48
N PHE A 113 -0.34 -7.92 -5.32
CA PHE A 113 1.04 -7.43 -5.32
C PHE A 113 1.46 -6.84 -6.68
N ASP A 114 0.91 -7.32 -7.79
CA ASP A 114 1.15 -6.72 -9.11
C ASP A 114 0.60 -5.29 -9.21
N GLN A 115 -0.56 -5.01 -8.62
CA GLN A 115 -1.11 -3.64 -8.53
C GLN A 115 -0.24 -2.74 -7.62
N ILE A 116 0.29 -3.27 -6.51
CA ILE A 116 1.22 -2.51 -5.67
C ILE A 116 2.47 -2.12 -6.48
N LEU A 117 3.07 -3.08 -7.19
CA LEU A 117 4.22 -2.79 -8.04
C LEU A 117 3.87 -1.82 -9.18
N GLU A 118 2.65 -1.88 -9.73
CA GLU A 118 2.17 -0.95 -10.75
C GLU A 118 2.15 0.49 -10.25
N GLY A 119 1.58 0.72 -9.08
CA GLY A 119 1.54 2.04 -8.44
C GLY A 119 2.94 2.59 -8.17
N VAL A 120 3.82 1.76 -7.60
CA VAL A 120 5.20 2.19 -7.32
C VAL A 120 5.99 2.41 -8.62
N GLU A 121 5.77 1.60 -9.64
CA GLU A 121 6.37 1.83 -10.96
C GLU A 121 5.89 3.14 -11.59
N HIS A 122 4.61 3.48 -11.44
CA HIS A 122 4.09 4.78 -11.87
C HIS A 122 4.81 5.94 -11.16
N MET A 123 4.92 5.89 -9.83
CA MET A 123 5.67 6.89 -9.06
C MET A 123 7.13 6.98 -9.51
N HIS A 124 7.81 5.83 -9.69
CA HIS A 124 9.20 5.78 -10.12
C HIS A 124 9.42 6.38 -11.52
N ARG A 125 8.44 6.28 -12.43
CA ARG A 125 8.47 6.97 -13.74
C ARG A 125 8.38 8.49 -13.62
N LEU A 126 7.70 8.99 -12.58
CA LEU A 126 7.66 10.41 -12.24
C LEU A 126 8.87 10.87 -11.41
N HIS A 127 9.85 9.97 -11.23
CA HIS A 127 11.00 10.12 -10.34
C HIS A 127 10.61 10.41 -8.88
N VAL A 128 9.45 9.88 -8.44
CA VAL A 128 9.00 9.94 -7.05
C VAL A 128 9.34 8.60 -6.39
N ALA A 129 10.06 8.65 -5.27
CA ALA A 129 10.14 7.53 -4.35
C ALA A 129 9.12 7.72 -3.24
N HIS A 130 8.45 6.64 -2.83
CA HIS A 130 7.44 6.71 -1.80
C HIS A 130 8.06 6.88 -0.41
N GLY A 131 9.18 6.18 -0.13
CA GLY A 131 9.97 6.35 1.09
C GLY A 131 9.52 5.55 2.30
N ASP A 132 8.24 5.15 2.37
CA ASP A 132 7.66 4.41 3.50
C ASP A 132 6.57 3.43 3.02
N ILE A 133 6.95 2.51 2.13
CA ILE A 133 6.05 1.43 1.69
C ILE A 133 6.00 0.35 2.77
N PHE A 134 4.84 0.15 3.38
CA PHE A 134 4.58 -0.97 4.27
C PHE A 134 3.10 -1.34 4.23
N ALA A 135 2.74 -2.52 4.75
CA ALA A 135 1.39 -3.08 4.55
C ALA A 135 0.22 -2.15 4.99
N PRO A 136 0.31 -1.39 6.10
CA PRO A 136 -0.66 -0.34 6.44
C PRO A 136 -0.82 0.81 5.43
N ASN A 137 0.22 1.15 4.67
CA ASN A 137 0.15 2.17 3.61
C ASN A 137 -0.33 1.61 2.26
N VAL A 138 -0.82 0.36 2.27
CA VAL A 138 -1.44 -0.30 1.13
C VAL A 138 -2.85 -0.73 1.52
N VAL A 139 -3.82 -0.13 0.86
CA VAL A 139 -5.25 -0.40 1.08
C VAL A 139 -5.87 -0.93 -0.20
N ALA A 140 -7.04 -1.56 -0.10
CA ALA A 140 -7.75 -1.99 -1.29
C ALA A 140 -9.26 -1.95 -1.11
N ALA A 141 -9.95 -1.47 -2.14
CA ALA A 141 -11.39 -1.29 -2.07
C ALA A 141 -12.11 -2.64 -2.15
N THR A 142 -12.88 -2.94 -1.11
CA THR A 142 -13.84 -4.04 -1.11
C THR A 142 -15.11 -3.65 -1.87
N GLU A 143 -16.03 -4.61 -2.08
CA GLU A 143 -17.37 -4.31 -2.59
C GLU A 143 -18.12 -3.32 -1.70
N GLU A 144 -17.93 -3.43 -0.38
CA GLU A 144 -18.57 -2.53 0.58
C GLU A 144 -18.02 -1.10 0.48
N ASP A 145 -16.71 -0.96 0.33
CA ASP A 145 -16.08 0.37 0.19
C ASP A 145 -16.57 1.06 -1.10
N ALA A 146 -16.60 0.34 -2.22
CA ALA A 146 -17.09 0.87 -3.50
C ALA A 146 -18.61 1.15 -3.51
N ARG A 147 -19.39 0.42 -2.71
CA ARG A 147 -20.81 0.71 -2.49
C ARG A 147 -21.00 2.03 -1.73
N ARG A 148 -20.08 2.38 -0.83
CA ARG A 148 -20.12 3.59 -0.01
C ARG A 148 -19.58 4.81 -0.75
N ASP A 149 -18.55 4.65 -1.59
CA ASP A 149 -17.97 5.74 -2.39
C ASP A 149 -17.72 5.29 -3.84
N ALA A 150 -18.45 5.91 -4.77
CA ALA A 150 -18.42 5.57 -6.20
C ALA A 150 -17.09 5.88 -6.91
N ARG A 151 -16.17 6.61 -6.26
CA ARG A 151 -14.81 6.85 -6.80
C ARG A 151 -13.91 5.63 -6.62
N LEU A 152 -14.27 4.71 -5.72
CA LEU A 152 -13.51 3.49 -5.47
C LEU A 152 -13.88 2.40 -6.48
N THR A 153 -12.88 1.65 -6.94
CA THR A 153 -13.06 0.51 -7.84
C THR A 153 -12.85 -0.79 -7.08
N VAL A 154 -13.84 -1.69 -7.09
CA VAL A 154 -13.75 -2.99 -6.39
C VAL A 154 -12.50 -3.77 -6.79
N GLY A 155 -11.75 -4.23 -5.80
CA GLY A 155 -10.51 -5.00 -5.98
C GLY A 155 -9.29 -4.15 -6.39
N ARG A 156 -9.45 -2.83 -6.54
CA ARG A 156 -8.34 -1.92 -6.81
C ARG A 156 -7.54 -1.68 -5.53
N VAL A 157 -6.22 -1.79 -5.67
CA VAL A 157 -5.25 -1.45 -4.62
C VAL A 157 -4.92 0.03 -4.72
N TYR A 158 -4.77 0.69 -3.57
CA TYR A 158 -4.33 2.07 -3.47
C TYR A 158 -3.12 2.21 -2.53
N LEU A 159 -2.26 3.15 -2.85
CA LEU A 159 -1.16 3.65 -2.02
C LEU A 159 -1.64 4.92 -1.30
N ILE A 160 -1.27 5.04 -0.03
CA ILE A 160 -1.60 6.18 0.82
C ILE A 160 -0.36 6.65 1.57
N ASP A 161 -0.49 7.82 2.20
CA ASP A 161 0.51 8.37 3.12
C ASP A 161 1.85 8.72 2.44
N PHE A 162 1.84 9.84 1.72
CA PHE A 162 2.99 10.35 0.96
C PHE A 162 3.85 11.33 1.78
N GLU A 163 3.77 11.32 3.12
CA GLU A 163 4.48 12.28 3.97
C GLU A 163 6.01 12.21 3.79
N THR A 164 6.53 11.01 3.55
CA THR A 164 7.95 10.73 3.35
C THR A 164 8.34 10.67 1.87
N SER A 165 7.39 10.85 0.96
CA SER A 165 7.64 10.80 -0.47
C SER A 165 8.44 12.01 -0.94
N GLN A 166 9.29 11.76 -1.93
CA GLN A 166 10.17 12.79 -2.49
C GLN A 166 10.33 12.59 -3.99
N GLN A 167 10.26 13.69 -4.73
CA GLN A 167 10.63 13.74 -6.13
C GLN A 167 12.13 14.02 -6.28
N PHE A 168 12.79 13.28 -7.16
CA PHE A 168 14.21 13.39 -7.45
C PHE A 168 14.46 13.82 -8.88
N GLU A 169 15.61 14.45 -9.13
CA GLU A 169 16.03 14.81 -10.49
C GLU A 169 16.35 13.58 -11.33
N ARG A 170 16.89 12.52 -10.71
CA ARG A 170 17.29 11.28 -11.37
C ARG A 170 16.34 10.16 -11.01
N GLY A 171 16.14 9.24 -11.95
CA GLY A 171 15.27 8.08 -11.77
C GLY A 171 15.96 6.83 -11.21
N PRO A 172 15.23 5.69 -11.21
CA PRO A 172 15.74 4.41 -10.73
C PRO A 172 17.01 3.96 -11.45
N GLY A 173 17.96 3.40 -10.70
CA GLY A 173 19.20 2.84 -11.25
C GLY A 173 20.27 3.86 -11.64
N VAL A 174 20.02 5.16 -11.41
CA VAL A 174 20.99 6.25 -11.58
C VAL A 174 20.99 7.26 -10.42
N GLN A 175 19.94 7.27 -9.60
CA GLN A 175 19.84 8.06 -8.39
C GLN A 175 20.86 7.61 -7.34
N THR A 176 21.59 8.55 -6.77
CA THR A 176 22.56 8.28 -5.70
C THR A 176 21.86 8.17 -4.37
N ALA A 177 22.54 7.56 -3.40
CA ALA A 177 22.00 7.35 -2.08
C ALA A 177 21.71 8.70 -1.36
N VAL A 178 20.58 8.77 -0.66
CA VAL A 178 20.12 9.93 0.12
C VAL A 178 19.82 9.51 1.56
N PRO A 179 19.85 10.43 2.53
CA PRO A 179 19.44 10.12 3.90
C PRO A 179 18.04 9.52 3.93
N LEU A 180 17.89 8.43 4.66
CA LEU A 180 16.61 7.75 4.77
C LEU A 180 15.65 8.59 5.61
N PRO A 181 14.38 8.78 5.19
CA PRO A 181 13.38 9.38 6.06
C PRO A 181 13.12 8.49 7.28
N ASN A 182 12.38 9.03 8.25
CA ASN A 182 11.78 8.18 9.27
C ASN A 182 10.85 7.18 8.58
N THR A 183 11.02 5.90 8.88
CA THR A 183 10.32 4.80 8.21
C THR A 183 9.85 3.79 9.24
N HIS A 184 8.73 3.16 8.97
CA HIS A 184 8.22 2.04 9.77
C HIS A 184 8.97 0.75 9.51
N VAL A 185 9.50 0.58 8.29
CA VAL A 185 10.31 -0.58 7.93
C VAL A 185 11.72 -0.41 8.48
N VAL A 186 12.19 -1.42 9.24
CA VAL A 186 13.54 -1.46 9.78
C VAL A 186 14.56 -1.58 8.64
N PRO A 187 15.49 -0.62 8.49
CA PRO A 187 16.50 -0.67 7.45
C PRO A 187 17.47 -1.84 7.67
N PRO A 188 17.92 -2.52 6.59
CA PRO A 188 18.94 -3.55 6.72
C PRO A 188 20.24 -2.95 7.23
N LEU A 189 20.96 -3.71 8.07
CA LEU A 189 22.29 -3.36 8.58
C LEU A 189 22.38 -1.99 9.29
N ASN A 190 21.27 -1.46 9.81
CA ASN A 190 21.18 -0.13 10.44
C ASN A 190 21.67 1.01 9.53
N MET A 191 21.60 0.82 8.22
CA MET A 191 21.96 1.84 7.25
C MET A 191 21.06 3.07 7.38
N LYS A 192 21.63 4.25 7.08
CA LYS A 192 20.94 5.55 7.17
C LYS A 192 20.84 6.27 5.83
N VAL A 193 21.43 5.72 4.79
CA VAL A 193 21.51 6.33 3.46
C VAL A 193 21.28 5.25 2.43
N PHE A 194 20.37 5.48 1.49
CA PHE A 194 19.97 4.52 0.47
C PHE A 194 19.64 5.19 -0.86
N ASP A 195 19.82 4.46 -1.96
CA ASP A 195 19.09 4.77 -3.19
C ASP A 195 17.58 4.68 -2.87
N PRO A 196 16.82 5.78 -3.00
CA PRO A 196 15.44 5.86 -2.54
C PRO A 196 14.50 4.96 -3.36
N PHE A 197 14.76 4.74 -4.64
CA PHE A 197 13.98 3.82 -5.47
C PHE A 197 14.30 2.36 -5.12
N SER A 198 15.56 2.06 -4.82
CA SER A 198 15.93 0.74 -4.31
C SER A 198 15.37 0.50 -2.90
N TRP A 199 15.22 1.54 -2.09
CA TRP A 199 14.60 1.45 -0.77
C TRP A 199 13.12 1.05 -0.90
N ASP A 200 12.37 1.68 -1.80
CA ASP A 200 11.00 1.27 -2.11
C ASP A 200 10.92 -0.22 -2.49
N VAL A 201 11.86 -0.72 -3.30
CA VAL A 201 11.90 -2.15 -3.69
C VAL A 201 12.19 -3.07 -2.51
N TYR A 202 13.05 -2.67 -1.57
CA TYR A 202 13.25 -3.41 -0.34
C TYR A 202 11.95 -3.49 0.49
N CYS A 203 11.31 -2.34 0.68
CA CYS A 203 10.05 -2.19 1.39
C CYS A 203 8.91 -2.99 0.75
N LEU A 204 8.87 -3.07 -0.58
CA LEU A 204 7.97 -3.96 -1.33
C LEU A 204 8.20 -5.44 -0.98
N GLY A 205 9.46 -5.87 -0.88
CA GLY A 205 9.80 -7.21 -0.44
C GLY A 205 9.32 -7.52 0.98
N VAL A 206 9.52 -6.60 1.92
CA VAL A 206 9.01 -6.71 3.30
C VAL A 206 7.48 -6.74 3.33
N THR A 207 6.84 -5.88 2.54
CA THR A 207 5.36 -5.82 2.43
C THR A 207 4.80 -7.16 1.93
N LEU A 208 5.41 -7.77 0.92
CA LEU A 208 4.99 -9.08 0.43
C LEU A 208 5.10 -10.17 1.50
N GLU A 209 6.17 -10.17 2.30
CA GLU A 209 6.31 -11.11 3.42
C GLU A 209 5.21 -10.93 4.46
N VAL A 210 4.85 -9.69 4.79
CA VAL A 210 3.74 -9.39 5.70
C VAL A 210 2.42 -9.89 5.15
N LEU A 211 2.14 -9.67 3.86
CA LEU A 211 0.92 -10.19 3.21
C LEU A 211 0.86 -11.73 3.26
N VAL A 212 1.96 -12.41 2.93
CA VAL A 212 2.04 -13.88 3.05
C VAL A 212 1.85 -14.32 4.50
N GLN A 213 2.42 -13.62 5.47
CA GLN A 213 2.28 -13.93 6.89
C GLN A 213 0.84 -13.71 7.39
N ARG A 214 0.13 -12.68 6.93
CA ARG A 214 -1.27 -12.44 7.28
C ARG A 214 -2.16 -13.58 6.78
N VAL A 215 -1.93 -14.06 5.56
CA VAL A 215 -2.75 -15.12 4.94
C VAL A 215 -2.41 -16.52 5.47
N PHE A 216 -1.13 -16.84 5.62
CA PHE A 216 -0.66 -18.19 5.96
C PHE A 216 -0.04 -18.31 7.35
N GLY A 217 -0.17 -17.29 8.20
CA GLY A 217 0.47 -17.27 9.52
C GLY A 217 0.06 -18.42 10.42
N SER A 218 -1.19 -18.87 10.31
CA SER A 218 -1.72 -20.03 11.04
C SER A 218 -1.30 -21.39 10.43
N LYS A 219 -0.79 -21.40 9.19
CA LYS A 219 -0.35 -22.61 8.49
C LYS A 219 0.99 -22.38 7.77
N PRO A 220 2.12 -22.29 8.51
CA PRO A 220 3.42 -21.97 7.91
C PRO A 220 3.88 -22.97 6.85
N ALA A 221 3.47 -24.25 6.95
CA ALA A 221 3.78 -25.29 5.97
C ALA A 221 3.12 -25.04 4.60
N ASP A 222 2.03 -24.27 4.56
CA ASP A 222 1.28 -23.95 3.33
C ASP A 222 1.81 -22.69 2.63
N LYS A 223 2.82 -22.01 3.21
CA LYS A 223 3.38 -20.80 2.64
C LYS A 223 3.93 -21.07 1.24
N PRO A 224 3.53 -20.30 0.23
CA PRO A 224 3.95 -20.55 -1.14
C PRO A 224 5.41 -20.14 -1.34
N TRP A 225 6.28 -21.16 -1.43
CA TRP A 225 7.72 -20.99 -1.48
C TRP A 225 8.18 -20.00 -2.58
N ILE A 226 7.52 -20.02 -3.75
CA ILE A 226 7.88 -19.15 -4.88
C ILE A 226 7.60 -17.68 -4.57
N VAL A 227 6.53 -17.38 -3.83
CA VAL A 227 6.19 -16.01 -3.40
C VAL A 227 7.20 -15.52 -2.37
N CYS A 228 7.56 -16.37 -1.40
CA CYS A 228 8.60 -16.06 -0.42
C CYS A 228 9.96 -15.83 -1.09
N ARG A 229 10.31 -16.64 -2.10
CA ARG A 229 11.55 -16.44 -2.89
C ARG A 229 11.54 -15.14 -3.67
N PHE A 230 10.40 -14.77 -4.26
CA PHE A 230 10.24 -13.50 -4.94
C PHE A 230 10.41 -12.33 -3.97
N ALA A 231 9.79 -12.38 -2.79
CA ALA A 231 9.97 -11.37 -1.74
C ALA A 231 11.43 -11.23 -1.29
N GLY A 232 12.12 -12.35 -1.06
CA GLY A 232 13.55 -12.36 -0.75
C GLY A 232 14.42 -11.75 -1.87
N TRP A 233 14.08 -12.02 -3.13
CA TRP A 233 14.77 -11.43 -4.28
C TRP A 233 14.59 -9.91 -4.37
N LEU A 234 13.40 -9.37 -4.04
CA LEU A 234 13.16 -7.93 -3.95
C LEU A 234 13.98 -7.29 -2.83
N LYS A 235 14.03 -7.93 -1.66
CA LYS A 235 14.86 -7.43 -0.54
C LYS A 235 16.35 -7.42 -0.88
N GLY A 236 16.79 -8.29 -1.78
CA GLY A 236 18.18 -8.39 -2.20
C GLY A 236 19.11 -8.88 -1.09
N ASN A 237 20.40 -8.99 -1.42
CA ASN A 237 21.44 -9.43 -0.49
C ASN A 237 22.28 -8.26 0.02
N GLU A 238 21.65 -7.13 0.35
CA GLU A 238 22.38 -5.87 0.57
C GLU A 238 23.48 -5.97 1.63
N LEU A 239 24.67 -5.46 1.26
CA LEU A 239 25.87 -5.41 2.09
C LEU A 239 26.27 -3.96 2.44
N GLY A 240 25.36 -2.99 2.32
CA GLY A 240 25.66 -1.58 2.55
C GLY A 240 25.94 -0.78 1.27
N CYS A 241 25.04 -0.80 0.27
CA CYS A 241 25.23 0.04 -0.92
C CYS A 241 25.16 1.52 -0.53
N THR A 242 26.30 2.23 -0.59
CA THR A 242 26.39 3.66 -0.31
C THR A 242 26.24 4.54 -1.56
N SER A 243 25.99 3.92 -2.72
CA SER A 243 25.79 4.56 -4.01
C SER A 243 24.58 3.94 -4.73
N VAL A 244 24.50 4.07 -6.06
CA VAL A 244 23.45 3.44 -6.87
C VAL A 244 23.35 1.95 -6.52
N CYS A 245 22.17 1.48 -6.14
CA CYS A 245 22.01 0.09 -5.74
C CYS A 245 21.92 -0.83 -6.96
N HIS A 246 22.76 -1.86 -6.98
CA HIS A 246 22.70 -2.94 -7.96
C HIS A 246 22.31 -4.30 -7.35
N CYS A 247 22.12 -4.36 -6.03
CA CYS A 247 21.72 -5.57 -5.32
C CYS A 247 20.24 -5.93 -5.52
N ARG A 248 19.43 -4.98 -5.98
CA ARG A 248 17.98 -5.14 -6.18
C ARG A 248 17.57 -4.88 -7.62
N PRO A 249 16.47 -5.49 -8.08
CA PRO A 249 15.88 -5.11 -9.35
C PRO A 249 15.29 -3.68 -9.25
N THR A 250 15.13 -3.03 -10.39
CA THR A 250 14.16 -1.92 -10.48
C THR A 250 12.74 -2.48 -10.38
N VAL A 251 11.77 -1.65 -9.97
CA VAL A 251 10.36 -2.07 -9.90
C VAL A 251 9.83 -2.56 -11.26
N SER A 252 10.23 -1.96 -12.38
CA SER A 252 9.90 -2.45 -13.73
C SER A 252 10.48 -3.83 -14.04
N LYS A 253 11.68 -4.14 -13.55
CA LYS A 253 12.24 -5.49 -13.66
C LYS A 253 11.48 -6.47 -12.76
N ALA A 254 11.10 -6.04 -11.56
CA ALA A 254 10.31 -6.84 -10.64
C ALA A 254 8.94 -7.21 -11.24
N ARG A 255 8.20 -6.25 -11.81
CA ARG A 255 6.91 -6.51 -12.47
C ARG A 255 7.00 -7.52 -13.61
N ARG A 256 8.02 -7.38 -14.47
CA ARG A 256 8.25 -8.33 -15.57
C ARG A 256 8.49 -9.76 -15.06
N VAL A 257 9.28 -9.91 -14.00
CA VAL A 257 9.51 -11.22 -13.36
C VAL A 257 8.22 -11.72 -12.69
N LEU A 258 7.48 -10.86 -12.00
CA LEU A 258 6.20 -11.21 -11.38
C LEU A 258 5.19 -11.73 -12.40
N ALA A 259 5.08 -11.10 -13.57
CA ALA A 259 4.19 -11.57 -14.64
C ALA A 259 4.51 -13.01 -15.07
N VAL A 260 5.80 -13.37 -15.11
CA VAL A 260 6.24 -14.75 -15.39
C VAL A 260 5.87 -15.67 -14.23
N VAL A 261 6.15 -15.28 -12.98
CA VAL A 261 5.78 -16.06 -11.77
C VAL A 261 4.27 -16.31 -11.71
N ARG A 262 3.46 -15.29 -11.97
CA ARG A 262 1.98 -15.37 -11.99
C ARG A 262 1.48 -16.40 -12.99
N ARG A 263 2.06 -16.46 -14.19
CA ARG A 263 1.71 -17.48 -15.20
C ARG A 263 2.00 -18.89 -14.69
N PHE A 264 3.19 -19.13 -14.13
CA PHE A 264 3.55 -20.44 -13.59
C PHE A 264 2.65 -20.87 -12.42
N VAL A 265 2.37 -19.95 -11.49
CA VAL A 265 1.47 -20.20 -10.36
C VAL A 265 0.05 -20.49 -10.84
N GLY A 266 -0.48 -19.72 -11.79
CA GLY A 266 -1.81 -19.95 -12.35
C GLY A 266 -1.93 -21.32 -13.03
N VAL A 267 -0.92 -21.72 -13.79
CA VAL A 267 -0.88 -23.06 -14.42
C VAL A 267 -0.84 -24.17 -13.36
N ALA A 268 0.00 -24.01 -12.32
CA ALA A 268 0.10 -25.00 -11.24
C ALA A 268 -1.21 -25.14 -10.44
N GLU A 269 -1.86 -24.02 -10.11
CA GLU A 269 -3.16 -24.03 -9.42
C GLU A 269 -4.26 -24.66 -10.29
N PHE A 270 -4.26 -24.40 -11.60
CA PHE A 270 -5.19 -25.02 -12.54
C PHE A 270 -5.05 -26.56 -12.59
N PHE A 271 -3.83 -27.07 -12.72
CA PHE A 271 -3.59 -28.52 -12.68
C PHE A 271 -4.00 -29.12 -11.33
N THR A 272 -3.69 -28.44 -10.22
CA THR A 272 -4.09 -28.89 -8.87
C THR A 272 -5.61 -29.00 -8.76
N ALA A 273 -6.35 -28.02 -9.29
CA ALA A 273 -7.82 -28.06 -9.31
C ALA A 273 -8.34 -29.24 -10.14
N ILE A 274 -7.76 -29.53 -11.31
CA ILE A 274 -8.17 -30.68 -12.15
C ILE A 274 -7.94 -32.01 -11.42
N PHE A 275 -6.76 -32.21 -10.82
CA PHE A 275 -6.42 -33.49 -10.18
C PHE A 275 -7.16 -33.74 -8.86
N THR A 276 -7.58 -32.68 -8.17
CA THR A 276 -8.33 -32.80 -6.90
C THR A 276 -9.84 -32.92 -7.10
N TYR A 277 -10.37 -32.45 -8.24
CA TYR A 277 -11.80 -32.53 -8.58
C TYR A 277 -12.42 -33.95 -8.61
N PRO A 278 -11.80 -34.99 -9.19
CA PRO A 278 -12.37 -36.33 -9.19
C PRO A 278 -12.33 -37.01 -7.81
N ILE A 279 -11.46 -36.57 -6.90
CA ILE A 279 -11.35 -37.15 -5.55
C ILE A 279 -12.50 -36.67 -4.67
N SER A 280 -12.92 -35.40 -4.78
CA SER A 280 -14.04 -34.87 -3.99
C SER A 280 -15.41 -35.42 -4.41
N LEU A 281 -15.60 -35.72 -5.71
CA LEU A 281 -16.82 -36.36 -6.22
C LEU A 281 -16.97 -37.83 -5.75
N SER A 282 -15.87 -38.53 -5.50
CA SER A 282 -15.91 -39.94 -5.07
C SER A 282 -16.31 -40.12 -3.59
N PHE A 283 -16.35 -39.05 -2.80
CA PHE A 283 -16.78 -39.06 -1.38
C PHE A 283 -18.25 -38.63 -1.19
N TYR A 284 -18.92 -38.10 -2.21
CA TYR A 284 -20.38 -37.94 -2.21
C TYR A 284 -21.05 -39.25 -2.63
N LYS A 285 -20.90 -40.31 -1.80
CA LYS A 285 -21.84 -41.43 -1.84
C LYS A 285 -23.20 -40.91 -1.36
N ILE A 286 -24.17 -40.92 -2.27
CA ILE A 286 -25.59 -40.64 -1.99
C ILE A 286 -26.01 -41.51 -0.79
N PRO A 287 -26.55 -40.94 0.31
CA PRO A 287 -27.16 -41.76 1.35
C PRO A 287 -28.31 -42.53 0.71
N GLN A 288 -28.19 -43.86 0.66
CA GLN A 288 -29.34 -44.72 0.36
C GLN A 288 -30.31 -44.56 1.52
N TYR A 289 -31.44 -43.90 1.25
CA TYR A 289 -32.62 -43.96 2.11
C TYR A 289 -33.34 -45.26 1.76
N ASP A 290 -33.28 -46.23 2.69
CA ASP A 290 -34.19 -47.37 2.75
C ASP A 290 -35.52 -46.95 3.41
#